data_AF-A0A2S9FYU3-F1
#
_entry.id   AF-A0A2S9FYU3-F1
#
_cell.length_a   1.000
_cell.length_b   1.000
_cell.length_c   1.000
_cell.angle_alpha   90.00
_cell.angle_beta   90.00
_cell.angle_gamma   90.00
#
_symmetry.space_group_name_H-M   'P 1'
#
loop_
_entity.id
_entity.type
_entity.pdbx_description
1 polymer ?
#
loop_
_entity_poly.entity_id
_entity_poly.type
_entity_poly.pdbx_seq_one_letter_code
_entity_poly.pdbx_strand_id
1 'polypeptide(L)'
;GVILNGGLTLHPAIEALVSGLRLRLPIIETGFGTFETASRVAATRGRVTATSHRKIDTALTLMETHVDTVDLLKHLAVPIPSVV
;
A
#
# COMPACT_ATOMS: atom_id res chain seq x y z
N GLY A 1 3.12 7.37 -5.71
CA GLY A 1 3.84 8.60 -5.36
C GLY A 1 4.74 8.31 -4.18
N VAL A 2 5.75 9.15 -3.97
CA VAL A 2 6.69 9.05 -2.83
C VAL A 2 6.54 10.31 -1.99
N ILE A 3 6.61 10.16 -0.67
CA ILE A 3 6.61 11.29 0.27
C ILE A 3 7.96 11.26 1.00
N LEU A 4 8.71 12.35 0.89
CA LEU A 4 9.92 12.60 1.65
C LEU A 4 9.55 13.37 2.93
N ASN A 5 9.80 12.76 4.08
CA ASN A 5 9.45 13.32 5.38
C ASN A 5 10.70 13.78 6.15
N GLY A 6 10.50 14.48 7.26
CA GLY A 6 11.57 14.97 8.13
C GLY A 6 12.34 16.16 7.57
N GLY A 7 11.78 16.88 6.59
CA GLY A 7 12.46 17.98 5.91
C GLY A 7 13.60 17.52 5.00
N LEU A 8 13.65 16.23 4.67
CA LEU A 8 14.63 15.68 3.74
C LEU A 8 14.28 16.11 2.32
N THR A 9 15.19 16.83 1.68
CA THR A 9 15.08 17.17 0.27
C THR A 9 15.59 16.03 -0.60
N LEU A 10 15.09 15.94 -1.83
CA LEU A 10 15.59 14.96 -2.78
C LEU A 10 17.04 15.27 -3.15
N HIS A 11 17.91 14.25 -3.13
CA HIS A 11 19.29 14.44 -3.56
C HIS A 11 19.35 14.84 -5.06
N PRO A 12 20.18 15.81 -5.47
CA PRO A 12 20.19 16.34 -6.84
C PRO A 12 20.37 15.28 -7.94
N ALA A 13 21.18 14.24 -7.67
CA ALA A 13 21.35 13.13 -8.61
C ALA A 13 20.06 12.32 -8.85
N ILE A 14 19.22 12.16 -7.82
CA ILE A 14 17.92 11.48 -7.95
C ILE A 14 16.93 12.39 -8.66
N GLU A 15 16.94 13.69 -8.39
CA GLU A 15 16.12 14.67 -9.10
C GLU A 15 16.43 14.70 -10.62
N ALA A 16 17.72 14.71 -10.98
CA ALA A 16 18.16 14.63 -12.37
C ALA A 16 17.71 13.32 -13.05
N LEU A 17 17.75 12.20 -12.34
CA LEU A 17 17.28 10.91 -12.85
C LEU A 17 15.76 10.91 -13.07
N VAL A 18 14.98 11.35 -12.08
CA VAL A 18 13.51 11.37 -12.16
C VAL A 18 13.03 12.30 -13.28
N SER A 19 13.64 13.48 -13.40
CA SER A 19 13.34 14.42 -14.49
C SER A 19 13.73 13.88 -15.86
N GLY A 20 14.89 13.24 -15.99
CA GLY A 20 15.37 12.63 -17.24
C GLY A 20 14.54 11.43 -17.71
N LEU A 21 14.07 10.59 -16.79
CA LEU A 21 13.27 9.39 -17.11
C LEU A 21 11.80 9.71 -17.47
N ARG A 22 11.38 10.99 -17.37
CA ARG A 22 9.98 11.42 -17.58
C ARG A 22 8.95 10.57 -16.81
N LEU A 23 9.34 10.08 -15.63
CA LEU A 23 8.47 9.28 -14.78
C LEU A 23 7.32 10.15 -14.27
N ARG A 24 6.08 9.67 -14.40
CA ARG A 24 4.90 10.29 -13.77
C ARG A 24 4.82 9.89 -12.28
N LEU A 25 5.92 10.00 -11.55
CA LEU A 25 5.95 9.70 -10.14
C LEU A 25 5.82 11.00 -9.34
N PRO A 26 4.67 11.28 -8.70
CA PRO A 26 4.56 12.44 -7.83
C PRO A 26 5.44 12.24 -6.58
N ILE A 27 6.35 13.20 -6.35
CA ILE A 27 7.22 13.29 -5.16
C ILE A 27 6.79 14.52 -4.36
N ILE A 28 6.55 14.35 -3.06
CA ILE A 28 6.10 15.41 -2.15
C ILE A 28 7.06 15.49 -0.97
N GLU A 29 7.54 16.68 -0.65
CA GLU A 29 8.39 16.93 0.53
C GLU A 29 7.56 17.49 1.69
N THR A 30 7.86 17.06 2.92
CA THR A 30 7.22 17.55 4.14
C THR A 30 8.21 17.70 5.28
N GLY A 31 8.01 18.72 6.12
CA GLY A 31 8.79 18.92 7.34
C GLY A 31 8.41 18.01 8.51
N PHE A 32 7.35 17.21 8.39
CA PHE A 32 6.84 16.38 9.49
C PHE A 32 7.69 15.12 9.70
N GLY A 33 7.78 14.65 10.94
CA GLY A 33 8.39 13.36 11.25
C GLY A 33 7.62 12.17 10.64
N THR A 34 8.20 10.97 10.69
CA THR A 34 7.63 9.76 10.07
C THR A 34 6.22 9.44 10.56
N PHE A 35 6.02 9.41 11.89
CA PHE A 35 4.74 9.06 12.48
C PHE A 35 3.64 10.08 12.13
N GLU A 36 3.95 11.38 12.23
CA GLU A 36 3.00 12.43 11.90
C GLU A 36 2.65 12.43 10.40
N THR A 37 3.65 12.26 9.53
CA THR A 37 3.42 12.14 8.08
C THR A 37 2.48 10.97 7.78
N ALA A 38 2.78 9.78 8.31
CA ALA A 38 1.95 8.59 8.10
C ALA A 38 0.52 8.78 8.62
N SER A 39 0.37 9.40 9.80
CA SER A 39 -0.94 9.67 10.41
C SER A 39 -1.79 10.63 9.57
N ARG A 40 -1.18 11.71 9.07
CA ARG A 40 -1.85 12.67 8.18
C ARG A 40 -2.27 12.03 6.86
N VAL A 41 -1.40 11.20 6.28
CA VAL A 41 -1.71 10.44 5.06
C VAL A 41 -2.88 9.48 5.31
N ALA A 42 -2.86 8.72 6.41
CA ALA A 42 -3.93 7.80 6.77
C ALA A 42 -5.27 8.51 6.99
N ALA A 43 -5.26 9.72 7.54
CA ALA A 43 -6.45 10.54 7.75
C ALA A 43 -6.94 11.26 6.46
N THR A 44 -6.15 11.24 5.39
CA THR A 44 -6.53 11.91 4.13
C THR A 44 -7.70 11.18 3.47
N ARG A 45 -8.69 11.93 2.99
CA ARG A 45 -9.84 11.37 2.25
C ARG A 45 -9.39 10.81 0.89
N GLY A 46 -9.21 9.50 0.82
CA GLY A 46 -9.00 8.77 -0.42
C GLY A 46 -10.30 8.48 -1.17
N ARG A 47 -10.23 8.28 -2.50
CA ARG A 47 -11.36 7.81 -3.32
C ARG A 47 -11.72 6.34 -3.05
N VAL A 48 -10.79 5.60 -2.46
CA VAL A 48 -10.96 4.19 -2.07
C VAL A 48 -10.75 4.11 -0.57
N THR A 49 -11.80 3.76 0.15
CA THR A 49 -11.80 3.55 1.61
C THR A 49 -11.89 2.07 1.93
N ALA A 50 -11.75 1.71 3.21
CA ALA A 50 -12.03 0.36 3.69
C ALA A 50 -13.47 -0.08 3.38
N THR A 51 -14.43 0.86 3.38
CA THR A 51 -15.86 0.65 3.12
C THR A 51 -16.28 0.90 1.67
N SER A 52 -15.32 1.04 0.75
CA SER A 52 -15.63 1.27 -0.66
C SER A 52 -16.29 0.02 -1.26
N HIS A 53 -17.58 0.12 -1.62
CA HIS A 53 -18.32 -0.97 -2.26
C HIS A 53 -17.58 -1.53 -3.49
N ARG A 54 -17.14 -0.66 -4.40
CA ARG A 54 -16.38 -1.07 -5.58
C ARG A 54 -15.10 -1.84 -5.25
N LYS A 55 -14.38 -1.46 -4.19
CA LYS A 55 -13.17 -2.18 -3.73
C LYS A 55 -13.54 -3.58 -3.22
N ILE A 56 -14.60 -3.67 -2.41
CA ILE A 56 -15.07 -4.92 -1.82
C ILE A 56 -15.53 -5.88 -2.92
N ASP A 57 -16.41 -5.41 -3.81
CA ASP A 57 -16.95 -6.23 -4.90
C ASP A 57 -15.82 -6.74 -5.82
N THR A 58 -14.88 -5.87 -6.18
CA THR A 58 -13.72 -6.28 -7.01
C THR A 58 -12.88 -7.34 -6.31
N ALA A 59 -12.63 -7.19 -5.01
CA ALA A 59 -11.84 -8.17 -4.26
C ALA A 59 -12.56 -9.53 -4.16
N LEU A 60 -13.88 -9.52 -3.91
CA LEU A 60 -14.70 -10.73 -3.88
C LEU A 60 -14.69 -11.43 -5.24
N THR A 61 -14.95 -10.70 -6.32
CA THR A 61 -14.91 -11.26 -7.68
C THR A 61 -13.54 -11.85 -8.02
N LEU A 62 -12.44 -11.17 -7.65
CA LEU A 62 -11.10 -11.70 -7.88
C LEU A 62 -10.83 -12.98 -7.09
N MET A 63 -11.28 -13.06 -5.84
CA MET A 63 -11.20 -14.28 -5.03
C MET A 63 -11.98 -15.42 -5.68
N GLU A 64 -13.25 -15.18 -6.03
CA GLU A 64 -14.12 -16.19 -6.65
C GLU A 64 -13.60 -16.67 -8.00
N THR A 65 -13.01 -15.77 -8.79
CA THR A 65 -12.54 -16.09 -10.15
C THR A 65 -11.20 -16.83 -10.14
N HIS A 66 -10.32 -16.51 -9.19
CA HIS A 66 -8.91 -16.93 -9.27
C HIS A 66 -8.42 -17.80 -8.11
N VAL A 67 -9.24 -18.02 -7.07
CA VAL A 67 -8.84 -18.83 -5.92
C VAL A 67 -9.73 -20.07 -5.83
N ASP A 68 -9.11 -21.25 -5.98
CA ASP A 68 -9.75 -22.51 -5.58
C ASP A 68 -9.82 -22.56 -4.05
N THR A 69 -10.99 -22.20 -3.51
CA THR A 69 -11.20 -22.14 -2.05
C THR A 69 -11.18 -23.52 -1.41
N VAL A 70 -11.52 -24.58 -2.15
CA VAL A 70 -11.48 -25.96 -1.63
C VAL A 70 -10.04 -26.41 -1.47
N ASP A 71 -9.20 -26.15 -2.47
CA ASP A 71 -7.77 -26.46 -2.40
C ASP A 71 -7.06 -25.60 -1.34
N LEU A 72 -7.36 -24.31 -1.30
CA LEU A 72 -6.85 -23.39 -0.28
C LEU A 72 -7.16 -23.89 1.14
N LEU A 73 -8.40 -24.30 1.41
CA LEU A 73 -8.80 -24.80 2.73
C LEU A 73 -8.10 -26.11 3.11
N LYS A 74 -7.80 -26.99 2.14
CA LYS A 74 -6.98 -28.19 2.40
C LYS A 74 -5.57 -27.82 2.84
N HIS A 75 -4.96 -26.81 2.22
CA HIS A 75 -3.63 -26.32 2.60
C HIS A 75 -3.61 -25.58 3.94
N LEU A 76 -4.69 -24.88 4.29
CA LEU A 76 -4.84 -24.21 5.60
C LEU A 76 -5.15 -25.17 6.74
N ALA A 77 -5.55 -26.42 6.46
CA ALA A 77 -5.78 -27.44 7.47
C ALA A 77 -4.44 -27.93 8.08
N VAL A 78 -3.79 -27.04 8.84
CA VAL A 78 -2.60 -27.37 9.63
C VAL A 78 -3.08 -27.84 11.01
N PRO A 79 -2.61 -29.00 11.50
CA PRO A 79 -2.91 -29.44 12.86
C PRO A 79 -2.47 -28.37 13.86
N ILE A 80 -3.33 -28.04 14.83
CA ILE A 80 -2.94 -27.16 15.95
C ILE A 80 -1.86 -27.93 16.74
N PRO A 81 -0.64 -27.39 16.91
CA PRO A 81 0.38 -28.05 17.69
C PRO A 81 -0.08 -28.19 19.14
N SER A 82 -0.07 -29.41 19.69
CA SER A 82 -0.23 -29.60 21.13
C SER A 82 1.06 -29.17 21.82
N VAL A 83 0.97 -28.15 22.66
CA VAL A 83 2.08 -27.76 23.54
C VAL A 83 2.20 -28.83 24.62
N VAL A 84 3.39 -29.42 24.73
CA VAL A 84 3.79 -30.33 25.82
C VAL A 84 4.67 -29.60 26.81
#